data_AF-A0A225VN29-F1
#
_entry.id   AF-A0A225VN29-F1
#
_cell.length_a   1.000
_cell.length_b   1.000
_cell.length_c   1.000
_cell.angle_alpha   90.00
_cell.angle_beta   90.00
_cell.angle_gamma   90.00
#
_symmetry.space_group_name_H-M   'P 1'
#
loop_
_entity.id
_entity.type
_entity.pdbx_description
1 polymer ?
#
loop_
_entity_poly.entity_id
_entity_poly.type
_entity_poly.pdbx_seq_one_letter_code
_entity_poly.pdbx_strand_id
1 'polypeptide(L)'
;MRKGTSTFFSSGSTACPPLVAVHLRAGWSIGGVQDRYLRHDTAGDLFVGRTVTGLSILQPEFAALPPRFEIGDEVVQKRTGYLFFRLTKNVELVAEFTLVSLIYHIDVLRERLSEAHPHFQSPIFADADLLHPLHSRLPTGSGNDGMQSTGVPPHVKILSEIHRTRNWLKKLLCCVEPVCKISLIRKMCCTNGCIMESQMSLKNERFKGGFRLVIQQ
;
A
#
# COMPACT_ATOMS: atom_id res chain seq x y z
N MET A 1 12.85 20.36 -5.57
CA MET A 1 13.22 19.47 -4.44
C MET A 1 14.34 20.10 -3.62
N ARG A 2 14.45 19.84 -2.31
CA ARG A 2 15.60 20.32 -1.49
C ARG A 2 16.76 19.30 -1.53
N LYS A 3 17.98 19.75 -1.21
CA LYS A 3 19.23 18.94 -1.26
C LYS A 3 19.15 17.61 -0.49
N GLY A 4 18.55 17.60 0.70
CA GLY A 4 18.44 16.38 1.51
C GLY A 4 17.63 15.29 0.80
N THR A 5 16.58 15.68 0.09
CA THR A 5 15.73 14.78 -0.67
C THR A 5 16.49 14.13 -1.83
N SER A 6 17.27 14.89 -2.59
CA SER A 6 18.12 14.33 -3.66
C SER A 6 19.17 13.38 -3.11
N THR A 7 19.84 13.72 -2.00
CA THR A 7 20.86 12.85 -1.39
C THR A 7 20.25 11.54 -0.91
N PHE A 8 19.09 11.59 -0.25
CA PHE A 8 18.41 10.40 0.27
C PHE A 8 18.09 9.39 -0.85
N PHE A 9 17.59 9.85 -2.01
CA PHE A 9 17.28 8.93 -3.13
C PHE A 9 18.50 8.44 -3.89
N SER A 10 19.56 9.26 -3.96
CA SER A 10 20.81 8.84 -4.59
C SER A 10 21.66 7.91 -3.74
N SER A 11 21.43 7.86 -2.42
CA SER A 11 22.17 6.99 -1.49
C SER A 11 21.33 5.87 -0.86
N GLY A 12 20.00 5.91 -0.99
CA GLY A 12 19.10 4.93 -0.37
C GLY A 12 19.12 3.54 -1.01
N SER A 13 19.64 3.40 -2.23
CA SER A 13 19.79 2.11 -2.92
C SER A 13 20.72 2.22 -4.13
N THR A 14 21.23 1.08 -4.61
CA THR A 14 21.93 0.98 -5.89
C THR A 14 21.01 1.17 -7.10
N ALA A 15 19.69 1.06 -6.92
CA ALA A 15 18.68 1.38 -7.93
C ALA A 15 18.20 2.84 -7.83
N CYS A 16 19.15 3.78 -7.83
CA CYS A 16 18.88 5.22 -7.76
C CYS A 16 18.12 5.73 -9.01
N PRO A 17 17.19 6.70 -8.87
CA PRO A 17 16.61 7.39 -10.01
C PRO A 17 17.66 8.08 -10.91
N PRO A 18 17.40 8.25 -12.21
CA PRO A 18 18.37 8.83 -13.12
C PRO A 18 18.72 10.27 -12.70
N LEU A 19 20.02 10.55 -12.64
CA LEU A 19 20.56 11.80 -12.12
C LEU A 19 20.00 13.04 -12.85
N VAL A 20 19.77 12.92 -14.15
CA VAL A 20 19.17 13.96 -14.99
C VAL A 20 17.77 14.35 -14.48
N ALA A 21 16.91 13.37 -14.21
CA ALA A 21 15.56 13.63 -13.69
C ALA A 21 15.61 14.29 -12.30
N VAL A 22 16.56 13.86 -11.44
CA VAL A 22 16.78 14.48 -10.12
C VAL A 22 17.20 15.94 -10.25
N HIS A 23 18.16 16.26 -11.13
CA HIS A 23 18.62 17.63 -11.36
C HIS A 23 17.52 18.52 -11.90
N LEU A 24 16.77 18.05 -12.90
CA LEU A 24 15.63 18.77 -13.47
C LEU A 24 14.55 19.07 -12.40
N ARG A 25 14.20 18.08 -11.57
CA ARG A 25 13.24 18.25 -10.46
C ARG A 25 13.77 19.08 -9.28
N ALA A 26 15.08 19.17 -9.15
CA ALA A 26 15.74 20.05 -8.20
C ALA A 26 15.90 21.49 -8.73
N GLY A 27 15.65 21.72 -10.02
CA GLY A 27 15.87 23.02 -10.68
C GLY A 27 17.36 23.34 -10.80
N TRP A 28 18.22 22.32 -10.89
CA TRP A 28 19.66 22.48 -10.98
C TRP A 28 20.11 22.37 -12.44
N SER A 29 21.06 23.22 -12.82
CA SER A 29 21.75 23.06 -14.10
C SER A 29 22.56 21.77 -14.06
N ILE A 30 22.44 20.95 -15.12
CA ILE A 30 23.27 19.75 -15.30
C ILE A 30 24.70 20.16 -15.66
N GLY A 31 24.83 21.24 -16.45
CA GLY A 31 26.09 21.90 -16.75
C GLY A 31 26.88 21.28 -17.91
N GLY A 32 27.67 22.13 -18.57
CA GLY A 32 28.65 21.74 -19.58
C GLY A 32 28.05 20.98 -20.78
N VAL A 33 28.77 19.94 -21.20
CA VAL A 33 28.41 19.13 -22.38
C VAL A 33 27.17 18.27 -22.12
N GLN A 34 26.93 17.87 -20.87
CA GLN A 34 25.83 16.99 -20.51
C GLN A 34 24.46 17.62 -20.78
N ASP A 35 24.33 18.94 -20.61
CA ASP A 35 23.10 19.69 -20.87
C ASP A 35 22.65 19.59 -22.35
N ARG A 36 23.60 19.38 -23.28
CA ARG A 36 23.32 19.23 -24.72
C ARG A 36 22.79 17.85 -25.09
N TYR A 37 23.27 16.81 -24.40
CA TYR A 37 23.09 15.41 -24.79
C TYR A 37 22.15 14.63 -23.87
N LEU A 38 22.06 15.00 -22.60
CA LEU A 38 21.17 14.34 -21.65
C LEU A 38 19.80 15.01 -21.69
N ARG A 39 18.79 14.25 -22.10
CA ARG A 39 17.41 14.73 -22.23
C ARG A 39 16.55 14.19 -21.10
N HIS A 40 15.45 14.91 -20.86
CA HIS A 40 14.39 14.45 -19.96
C HIS A 40 13.85 13.10 -20.45
N ASP A 41 13.87 12.12 -19.56
CA ASP A 41 13.18 10.84 -19.74
C ASP A 41 11.94 10.80 -18.82
N THR A 42 10.79 10.55 -19.43
CA THR A 42 9.51 10.47 -18.75
C THR A 42 9.49 9.36 -17.71
N ALA A 43 10.08 8.19 -18.01
CA ALA A 43 10.12 7.09 -17.04
C ALA A 43 10.97 7.44 -15.82
N GLY A 44 12.12 8.09 -16.05
CA GLY A 44 12.98 8.64 -15.02
C GLY A 44 12.28 9.66 -14.11
N ASP A 45 11.55 10.63 -14.66
CA ASP A 45 10.82 11.62 -13.86
C ASP A 45 9.69 11.00 -13.03
N LEU A 46 8.97 10.04 -13.60
CA LEU A 46 7.92 9.30 -12.88
C LEU A 46 8.51 8.43 -11.76
N PHE A 47 9.69 7.84 -11.98
CA PHE A 47 10.42 7.09 -10.95
C PHE A 47 10.89 8.01 -9.81
N VAL A 48 11.44 9.18 -10.14
CA VAL A 48 11.76 10.23 -9.14
C VAL A 48 10.51 10.62 -8.37
N GLY A 49 9.38 10.86 -9.05
CA GLY A 49 8.11 11.24 -8.42
C GLY A 49 7.65 10.25 -7.35
N ARG A 50 7.63 8.95 -7.66
CA ARG A 50 7.27 7.89 -6.70
C ARG A 50 8.23 7.79 -5.52
N THR A 51 9.52 7.96 -5.79
CA THR A 51 10.53 7.93 -4.74
C THR A 51 10.37 9.14 -3.80
N VAL A 52 10.07 10.33 -4.37
CA VAL A 52 9.77 11.57 -3.63
C VAL A 52 8.60 11.43 -2.67
N THR A 53 7.57 10.65 -3.04
CA THR A 53 6.42 10.38 -2.17
C THR A 53 6.72 9.39 -1.04
N GLY A 54 7.97 8.95 -0.89
CA GLY A 54 8.39 8.05 0.19
C GLY A 54 8.05 6.58 -0.06
N LEU A 55 7.68 6.20 -1.29
CA LEU A 55 7.48 4.80 -1.65
C LEU A 55 8.82 4.08 -1.66
N SER A 56 8.92 2.97 -0.93
CA SER A 56 10.14 2.17 -0.88
C SER A 56 10.34 1.39 -2.17
N ILE A 57 11.44 1.63 -2.87
CA ILE A 57 11.79 0.90 -4.10
C ILE A 57 12.05 -0.59 -3.88
N LEU A 58 12.17 -1.03 -2.62
CA LEU A 58 12.43 -2.41 -2.23
C LEU A 58 11.16 -3.16 -1.84
N GLN A 59 10.00 -2.57 -2.09
CA GLN A 59 8.70 -3.11 -1.73
C GLN A 59 7.76 -3.13 -2.95
N PRO A 60 6.90 -4.15 -3.12
CA PRO A 60 5.99 -4.24 -4.26
C PRO A 60 4.99 -3.07 -4.30
N GLU A 61 4.70 -2.46 -3.14
CA GLU A 61 3.88 -1.27 -2.98
C GLU A 61 4.47 -0.03 -3.67
N PHE A 62 5.73 -0.08 -4.14
CA PHE A 62 6.26 0.98 -5.01
C PHE A 62 5.41 1.19 -6.27
N ALA A 63 4.79 0.10 -6.77
CA ALA A 63 3.87 0.14 -7.90
C ALA A 63 2.41 0.46 -7.50
N ALA A 64 2.15 0.81 -6.23
CA ALA A 64 0.80 1.13 -5.79
C ALA A 64 0.21 2.32 -6.59
N LEU A 65 -1.07 2.19 -6.93
CA LEU A 65 -1.85 3.27 -7.51
C LEU A 65 -2.54 4.05 -6.38
N PRO A 66 -2.79 5.34 -6.56
CA PRO A 66 -3.59 6.11 -5.61
C PRO A 66 -5.01 5.53 -5.52
N PRO A 67 -5.67 5.61 -4.35
CA PRO A 67 -7.08 5.25 -4.23
C PRO A 67 -7.92 6.20 -5.08
N ARG A 68 -8.93 5.67 -5.76
CA ARG A 68 -9.80 6.42 -6.69
C ARG A 68 -11.22 5.90 -6.66
N PHE A 69 -12.19 6.73 -7.06
CA PHE A 69 -13.54 6.26 -7.32
C PHE A 69 -13.66 5.73 -8.75
N GLU A 70 -14.77 5.04 -9.04
CA GLU A 70 -15.14 4.70 -10.41
C GLU A 70 -15.46 5.98 -11.20
N ILE A 71 -15.00 6.01 -12.46
CA ILE A 71 -15.19 7.17 -13.33
C ILE A 71 -16.68 7.38 -13.57
N GLY A 72 -17.16 8.61 -13.35
CA GLY A 72 -18.53 9.01 -13.68
C GLY A 72 -19.56 8.79 -12.57
N ASP A 73 -19.14 8.52 -11.34
CA ASP A 73 -20.07 8.46 -10.20
C ASP A 73 -20.58 9.88 -9.86
N GLU A 74 -21.84 10.15 -10.20
CA GLU A 74 -22.53 11.43 -9.94
C GLU A 74 -22.58 11.78 -8.44
N VAL A 75 -22.67 10.79 -7.56
CA VAL A 75 -22.73 11.00 -6.11
C VAL A 75 -21.39 11.51 -5.61
N VAL A 76 -20.29 10.94 -6.12
CA VAL A 76 -18.93 11.40 -5.82
C VAL A 76 -18.74 12.83 -6.33
N GLN A 77 -19.08 13.12 -7.59
CA GLN A 77 -18.92 14.47 -8.16
C GLN A 77 -19.70 15.52 -7.38
N LYS A 78 -20.97 15.25 -7.06
CA LYS A 78 -21.81 16.16 -6.26
C LYS A 78 -21.23 16.42 -4.88
N ARG A 79 -20.70 15.39 -4.21
CA ARG A 79 -20.11 15.51 -2.87
C ARG A 79 -18.75 16.20 -2.90
N THR A 80 -17.92 15.92 -3.89
CA THR A 80 -16.66 16.64 -4.15
C THR A 80 -16.95 18.13 -4.37
N GLY A 81 -17.95 18.47 -5.19
CA GLY A 81 -18.36 19.86 -5.41
C GLY A 81 -18.88 20.56 -4.15
N TYR A 82 -19.57 19.84 -3.27
CA TYR A 82 -20.03 20.37 -1.98
C TYR A 82 -18.87 20.62 -1.01
N LEU A 83 -17.98 19.64 -0.83
CA LEU A 83 -16.86 19.73 0.10
C LEU A 83 -15.79 20.71 -0.37
N PHE A 84 -15.57 20.79 -1.68
CA PHE A 84 -14.57 21.61 -2.31
C PHE A 84 -15.19 22.72 -3.17
N PHE A 85 -16.27 23.35 -2.69
CA PHE A 85 -17.01 24.37 -3.43
C PHE A 85 -16.18 25.59 -3.87
N ARG A 86 -15.04 25.84 -3.20
CA ARG A 86 -14.11 26.93 -3.54
C ARG A 86 -13.10 26.58 -4.62
N LEU A 87 -13.03 25.31 -5.04
CA LEU A 87 -12.08 24.87 -6.05
C LEU A 87 -12.60 25.16 -7.46
N THR A 88 -11.68 25.46 -8.36
CA THR A 88 -12.00 25.65 -9.79
C THR A 88 -12.20 24.30 -10.47
N LYS A 89 -12.97 24.29 -11.57
CA LYS A 89 -13.22 23.06 -12.35
C LYS A 89 -11.93 22.37 -12.83
N ASN A 90 -10.86 23.13 -13.04
CA ASN A 90 -9.57 22.61 -13.51
C ASN A 90 -8.85 21.71 -12.48
N VAL A 91 -9.25 21.73 -11.21
CA VAL A 91 -8.64 20.93 -10.13
C VAL A 91 -9.62 19.91 -9.52
N GLU A 92 -10.74 19.65 -10.18
CA GLU A 92 -11.76 18.70 -9.72
C GLU A 92 -11.19 17.29 -9.52
N LEU A 93 -10.32 16.83 -10.43
CA LEU A 93 -9.63 15.55 -10.29
C LEU A 93 -8.76 15.49 -9.03
N VAL A 94 -8.08 16.58 -8.70
CA VAL A 94 -7.26 16.64 -7.48
C VAL A 94 -8.16 16.55 -6.25
N ALA A 95 -9.28 17.26 -6.26
CA ALA A 95 -10.27 17.22 -5.20
C ALA A 95 -10.81 15.80 -4.98
N GLU A 96 -11.13 15.09 -6.07
CA GLU A 96 -11.58 13.70 -6.02
C GLU A 96 -10.50 12.77 -5.42
N PHE A 97 -9.26 12.83 -5.92
CA PHE A 97 -8.17 12.01 -5.36
C PHE A 97 -7.92 12.31 -3.89
N THR A 98 -8.02 13.58 -3.47
CA THR A 98 -7.87 13.94 -2.05
C THR A 98 -9.02 13.38 -1.21
N LEU A 99 -10.26 13.47 -1.70
CA LEU A 99 -11.43 12.91 -1.04
C LEU A 99 -11.26 11.40 -0.83
N VAL A 100 -10.92 10.67 -1.89
CA VAL A 100 -10.77 9.21 -1.80
C VAL A 100 -9.63 8.84 -0.84
N SER A 101 -8.51 9.55 -0.92
CA SER A 101 -7.34 9.29 -0.06
C SER A 101 -7.67 9.51 1.41
N LEU A 102 -8.44 10.55 1.74
CA LEU A 102 -8.86 10.82 3.12
C LEU A 102 -9.77 9.73 3.67
N ILE A 103 -10.72 9.24 2.86
CA ILE A 103 -11.67 8.21 3.29
C ILE A 103 -10.96 6.86 3.37
N TYR A 104 -10.10 6.51 2.41
CA TYR A 104 -9.33 5.28 2.42
C TYR A 104 -8.42 5.14 3.65
N HIS A 105 -7.90 6.27 4.15
CA HIS A 105 -7.02 6.30 5.32
C HIS A 105 -7.72 6.71 6.63
N ILE A 106 -9.05 6.79 6.68
CA ILE A 106 -9.78 7.30 7.84
C ILE A 106 -9.49 6.51 9.13
N ASP A 107 -9.41 5.18 9.03
CA ASP A 107 -9.16 4.31 10.18
C ASP A 107 -7.75 4.53 10.73
N VAL A 108 -6.76 4.66 9.83
CA VAL A 108 -5.37 4.94 10.19
C VAL A 108 -5.25 6.33 10.85
N LEU A 109 -6.00 7.31 10.36
CA LEU A 109 -6.02 8.64 10.94
C LEU A 109 -6.63 8.62 12.35
N ARG A 110 -7.72 7.89 12.56
CA ARG A 110 -8.36 7.72 13.88
C ARG A 110 -7.48 6.97 14.87
N GLU A 111 -6.70 6.01 14.42
CA GLU A 111 -5.74 5.28 15.28
C GLU A 111 -4.57 6.17 15.71
N ARG A 112 -4.10 7.07 14.84
CA ARG A 112 -2.86 7.84 15.06
C ARG A 112 -3.07 9.24 15.61
N LEU A 113 -4.25 9.84 15.42
CA LEU A 113 -4.57 11.19 15.88
C LEU A 113 -5.51 11.15 17.08
N SER A 114 -5.39 12.14 17.95
CA SER A 114 -6.35 12.32 19.05
C SER A 114 -7.75 12.59 18.51
N GLU A 115 -8.79 12.09 19.20
CA GLU A 115 -10.19 12.30 18.82
C GLU A 115 -10.57 13.79 18.76
N ALA A 116 -9.90 14.64 19.55
CA ALA A 116 -10.11 16.09 19.56
C ALA A 116 -9.37 16.85 18.44
N HIS A 117 -8.73 16.14 17.50
CA HIS A 117 -7.94 16.78 16.45
C HIS A 117 -8.84 17.60 15.50
N PRO A 118 -8.47 18.86 15.13
CA PRO A 118 -9.28 19.73 14.27
C PRO A 118 -9.68 19.11 12.92
N HIS A 119 -8.88 18.17 12.43
CA HIS A 119 -9.19 17.41 11.22
C HIS A 119 -10.55 16.70 11.31
N PHE A 120 -10.88 16.10 12.46
CA PHE A 120 -12.16 15.39 12.66
C PHE A 120 -13.35 16.32 12.83
N GLN A 121 -13.12 17.62 13.03
CA GLN A 121 -14.18 18.64 13.05
C GLN A 121 -14.60 19.06 11.64
N SER A 122 -13.86 18.66 10.60
CA SER A 122 -14.23 19.01 9.24
C SER A 122 -15.47 18.21 8.77
N PRO A 123 -16.31 18.78 7.89
CA PRO A 123 -17.58 18.18 7.49
C PRO A 123 -17.46 16.76 6.92
N ILE A 124 -16.32 16.46 6.28
CA ILE A 124 -16.04 15.15 5.69
C ILE A 124 -15.95 14.02 6.73
N PHE A 125 -15.58 14.32 7.99
CA PHE A 125 -15.42 13.34 9.07
C PHE A 125 -16.53 13.41 10.12
N ALA A 126 -17.12 14.58 10.31
CA ALA A 126 -18.17 14.81 11.30
C ALA A 126 -19.56 14.32 10.82
N ASP A 127 -19.81 14.37 9.51
CA ASP A 127 -21.11 14.01 8.94
C ASP A 127 -21.12 12.55 8.44
N ALA A 128 -21.84 11.70 9.16
CA ALA A 128 -21.98 10.28 8.83
C ALA A 128 -22.75 10.04 7.51
N ASP A 129 -23.69 10.92 7.16
CA ASP A 129 -24.49 10.83 5.94
C ASP A 129 -23.65 11.20 4.71
N LEU A 130 -22.64 12.05 4.89
CA LEU A 130 -21.63 12.36 3.88
C LEU A 130 -20.55 11.29 3.76
N LEU A 131 -20.21 10.59 4.84
CA LEU A 131 -19.14 9.59 4.81
C LEU A 131 -19.63 8.22 4.32
N HIS A 132 -20.74 7.70 4.85
CA HIS A 132 -21.15 6.31 4.65
C HIS A 132 -21.34 5.91 3.17
N PRO A 133 -22.02 6.72 2.33
CA PRO A 133 -22.14 6.44 0.90
C PRO A 133 -20.81 6.47 0.15
N LEU A 134 -19.86 7.33 0.54
CA LEU A 134 -18.55 7.39 -0.10
C LEU A 134 -17.68 6.20 0.31
N HIS A 135 -17.77 5.78 1.57
CA HIS A 135 -17.05 4.61 2.06
C HIS A 135 -17.49 3.32 1.34
N SER A 136 -18.79 3.17 1.06
CA SER A 136 -19.31 2.01 0.29
C SER A 136 -18.80 1.95 -1.15
N ARG A 137 -18.29 3.06 -1.69
CA ARG A 137 -17.78 3.20 -3.07
C ARG A 137 -16.26 3.10 -3.15
N LEU A 138 -15.57 2.90 -2.04
CA LEU A 138 -14.12 2.71 -2.05
C LEU A 138 -13.78 1.40 -2.78
N PRO A 139 -12.85 1.41 -3.75
CA PRO A 139 -12.46 0.20 -4.45
C PRO A 139 -11.75 -0.75 -3.49
N THR A 140 -12.31 -1.95 -3.32
CA THR A 140 -11.74 -3.01 -2.47
C THR A 140 -10.61 -3.79 -3.18
N GLY A 141 -10.32 -3.47 -4.43
CA GLY A 141 -9.17 -4.02 -5.15
C GLY A 141 -9.43 -4.16 -6.65
N SER A 142 -8.52 -3.59 -7.43
CA SER A 142 -8.36 -3.79 -8.88
C SER A 142 -9.59 -3.45 -9.73
N GLY A 143 -9.92 -2.17 -9.84
CA GLY A 143 -10.76 -1.67 -10.92
C GLY A 143 -10.03 -1.83 -12.27
N ASN A 144 -10.69 -2.43 -13.25
CA ASN A 144 -10.25 -2.52 -14.66
C ASN A 144 -10.29 -1.15 -15.35
N ASP A 145 -9.55 -0.17 -14.82
CA ASP A 145 -9.76 1.25 -15.13
C ASP A 145 -8.61 1.87 -15.94
N GLY A 146 -7.91 1.04 -16.71
CA GLY A 146 -6.87 1.47 -17.67
C GLY A 146 -5.60 2.12 -17.08
N MET A 147 -5.61 2.56 -15.82
CA MET A 147 -4.49 3.25 -15.19
C MET A 147 -3.41 2.25 -14.80
N GLN A 148 -2.19 2.50 -15.28
CA GLN A 148 -1.03 1.66 -15.02
C GLN A 148 0.00 2.39 -14.17
N SER A 149 0.67 1.65 -13.30
CA SER A 149 1.78 2.18 -12.51
C SER A 149 2.98 2.48 -13.41
N THR A 150 3.30 3.76 -13.59
CA THR A 150 4.43 4.22 -14.40
C THR A 150 5.67 4.52 -13.55
N GLY A 151 6.85 4.59 -14.17
CA GLY A 151 8.11 4.84 -13.45
C GLY A 151 8.48 3.73 -12.46
N VAL A 152 8.03 2.50 -12.71
CA VAL A 152 8.28 1.33 -11.85
C VAL A 152 9.49 0.57 -12.40
N PRO A 153 10.55 0.38 -11.60
CA PRO A 153 11.73 -0.36 -12.05
C PRO A 153 11.44 -1.88 -12.13
N PRO A 154 12.14 -2.63 -13.00
CA PRO A 154 11.84 -4.04 -13.26
C PRO A 154 11.88 -4.94 -12.01
N HIS A 155 12.77 -4.68 -11.06
CA HIS A 155 12.90 -5.49 -9.85
C HIS A 155 11.67 -5.40 -8.94
N VAL A 156 10.96 -4.26 -8.93
CA VAL A 156 9.68 -4.13 -8.19
C VAL A 156 8.64 -5.08 -8.78
N LYS A 157 8.58 -5.20 -10.11
CA LYS A 157 7.64 -6.12 -10.76
C LYS A 157 7.95 -7.58 -10.40
N ILE A 158 9.22 -7.96 -10.43
CA ILE A 158 9.68 -9.29 -9.99
C ILE A 158 9.29 -9.53 -8.52
N LEU A 159 9.54 -8.55 -7.66
CA LEU A 159 9.20 -8.63 -6.23
C LEU A 159 7.70 -8.83 -6.00
N SER A 160 6.84 -8.17 -6.78
CA SER A 160 5.39 -8.36 -6.73
C SER A 160 4.98 -9.78 -7.09
N GLU A 161 5.58 -10.38 -8.11
CA GLU A 161 5.29 -11.78 -8.49
C GLU A 161 5.80 -12.78 -7.44
N ILE A 162 6.96 -12.53 -6.82
CA ILE A 162 7.47 -13.33 -5.70
C ILE A 162 6.50 -13.26 -4.51
N HIS A 163 6.04 -12.06 -4.15
CA HIS A 163 5.08 -11.87 -3.06
C HIS A 163 3.75 -12.56 -3.35
N ARG A 164 3.25 -12.45 -4.59
CA ARG A 164 2.04 -13.13 -5.03
C ARG A 164 2.16 -14.64 -4.89
N THR A 165 3.27 -15.22 -5.36
CA THR A 165 3.55 -16.66 -5.26
C THR A 165 3.65 -17.10 -3.80
N ARG A 166 4.38 -16.35 -2.96
CA ARG A 166 4.48 -16.61 -1.52
C ARG A 166 3.12 -16.57 -0.82
N ASN A 167 2.28 -15.59 -1.13
CA ASN A 167 0.94 -15.46 -0.55
C ASN A 167 0.01 -16.59 -1.01
N TRP A 168 0.12 -17.00 -2.27
CA TRP A 168 -0.59 -18.15 -2.79
C TRP A 168 -0.18 -19.44 -2.08
N LEU A 169 1.13 -19.70 -1.92
CA LEU A 169 1.64 -20.86 -1.19
C LEU A 169 1.18 -20.86 0.28
N LYS A 170 1.21 -19.71 0.96
CA LYS A 170 0.68 -19.58 2.32
C LYS A 170 -0.81 -19.94 2.39
N LYS A 171 -1.62 -19.44 1.45
CA LYS A 171 -3.05 -19.75 1.38
C LYS A 171 -3.30 -21.24 1.18
N LEU A 172 -2.53 -21.89 0.29
CA LEU A 172 -2.61 -23.33 0.11
C LEU A 172 -2.21 -24.10 1.36
N LEU A 173 -1.13 -23.71 2.04
CA LEU A 173 -0.70 -24.36 3.27
C LEU A 173 -1.80 -24.28 4.34
N CYS A 174 -2.44 -23.12 4.51
CA CYS A 174 -3.59 -22.96 5.40
C CYS A 174 -4.79 -23.86 5.02
N CYS A 175 -4.94 -24.22 3.74
CA CYS A 175 -5.97 -25.16 3.29
C CYS A 175 -5.55 -26.63 3.50
N VAL A 176 -4.25 -26.94 3.52
CA VAL A 176 -3.71 -28.31 3.66
C VAL A 176 -3.56 -28.74 5.12
N GLU A 177 -3.22 -27.82 6.05
CA GLU A 177 -3.14 -28.12 7.49
C GLU A 177 -4.42 -28.74 8.08
N PRO A 178 -5.65 -28.28 7.79
CA PRO A 178 -6.86 -28.94 8.28
C PRO A 178 -7.10 -30.31 7.62
N VAL A 179 -6.72 -30.49 6.35
CA VAL A 179 -6.93 -31.76 5.61
C VAL A 179 -5.95 -32.85 6.05
N CYS A 180 -4.71 -32.48 6.38
CA CYS A 180 -3.72 -33.42 6.93
C CYS A 180 -4.08 -33.87 8.35
N LYS A 181 -4.63 -33.00 9.21
CA LYS A 181 -5.13 -33.42 10.53
C LYS A 181 -6.32 -34.38 10.41
N ILE A 182 -7.27 -34.13 9.50
CA ILE A 182 -8.43 -35.01 9.29
C ILE A 182 -8.01 -36.38 8.74
N SER A 183 -7.02 -36.44 7.84
CA SER A 183 -6.52 -37.71 7.29
C SER A 183 -5.63 -38.50 8.26
N LEU A 184 -4.86 -37.83 9.13
CA LEU A 184 -4.10 -38.50 10.19
C LEU A 184 -5.03 -39.08 11.26
N ILE A 185 -6.09 -38.35 11.65
CA ILE A 185 -7.12 -38.84 12.58
C ILE A 185 -7.89 -40.03 11.97
N ARG A 186 -8.26 -39.98 10.68
CA ARG A 186 -8.89 -41.13 10.01
C ARG A 186 -7.96 -42.35 9.88
N LYS A 187 -6.66 -42.17 9.63
CA LYS A 187 -5.70 -43.28 9.59
C LYS A 187 -5.47 -43.91 10.97
N MET A 188 -5.49 -43.12 12.05
CA MET A 188 -5.44 -43.63 13.43
C MET A 188 -6.75 -44.37 13.81
N CYS A 189 -7.92 -43.88 13.41
CA CYS A 189 -9.20 -44.57 13.67
C CYS A 189 -9.38 -45.86 12.87
N CYS A 190 -8.78 -46.02 11.69
CA CYS A 190 -8.89 -47.26 10.92
C CYS A 190 -7.87 -48.35 11.33
N THR A 191 -6.82 -48.01 12.07
CA THR A 191 -5.80 -48.99 12.52
C THR A 191 -6.05 -49.51 13.94
N ASN A 192 -6.79 -48.79 14.77
CA ASN A 192 -7.16 -49.23 16.10
C ASN A 192 -8.68 -49.48 16.17
N GLY A 193 -9.07 -50.72 15.89
CA GLY A 193 -10.37 -51.22 16.32
C GLY A 193 -10.49 -51.08 17.83
N CYS A 194 -11.56 -50.42 18.27
CA CYS A 194 -12.02 -50.28 19.66
C CYS A 194 -11.05 -49.55 20.62
N ILE A 195 -11.53 -48.45 21.22
CA ILE A 195 -11.77 -48.30 22.67
C ILE A 195 -12.10 -46.82 22.95
N MET A 196 -13.25 -46.66 23.63
CA MET A 196 -13.84 -45.55 24.40
C MET A 196 -13.07 -44.23 24.63
N GLU A 197 -13.86 -43.16 24.59
CA GLU A 197 -13.72 -41.83 25.23
C GLU A 197 -12.55 -41.63 26.22
N SER A 198 -11.71 -40.62 25.97
CA SER A 198 -11.39 -39.62 26.99
C SER A 198 -10.80 -38.33 26.39
N GLN A 199 -11.50 -37.22 26.65
CA GLN A 199 -11.06 -35.82 26.76
C GLN A 199 -9.58 -35.50 26.40
N MET A 200 -9.35 -34.66 25.39
CA MET A 200 -8.09 -33.91 25.27
C MET A 200 -8.35 -32.44 24.95
N SER A 201 -8.29 -31.63 26.02
CA SER A 201 -8.36 -30.17 26.03
C SER A 201 -7.11 -29.56 25.38
N LEU A 202 -7.27 -28.88 24.26
CA LEU A 202 -6.20 -28.10 23.61
C LEU A 202 -6.11 -26.73 24.30
N LYS A 203 -5.21 -26.62 25.29
CA LYS A 203 -4.76 -25.32 25.82
C LYS A 203 -3.94 -24.58 24.76
N ASN A 204 -4.46 -23.42 24.37
CA ASN A 204 -3.85 -22.50 23.43
C ASN A 204 -2.97 -21.53 24.23
N GLU A 205 -1.68 -21.85 24.44
CA GLU A 205 -0.74 -20.94 25.10
C GLU A 205 -0.02 -20.03 24.11
N ARG A 206 -0.25 -18.73 24.31
CA ARG A 206 0.41 -17.60 23.64
C ARG A 206 1.90 -17.60 23.97
N PHE A 207 2.76 -17.69 22.96
CA PHE A 207 4.16 -17.30 23.09
C PHE A 207 4.27 -15.77 23.17
N LYS A 208 4.29 -15.24 24.40
CA LYS A 208 4.93 -13.97 24.76
C LYS A 208 6.23 -14.31 25.49
N GLY A 209 7.38 -13.86 25.01
CA GLY A 209 8.63 -13.93 25.78
C GLY A 209 9.88 -13.88 24.92
N GLY A 210 10.73 -12.88 25.17
CA GLY A 210 11.89 -12.52 24.36
C GLY A 210 13.01 -13.55 24.33
N PHE A 211 13.77 -13.52 23.24
CA PHE A 211 15.04 -14.21 23.12
C PHE A 211 16.08 -13.54 24.02
N ARG A 212 16.51 -14.25 25.08
CA ARG A 212 17.74 -13.96 25.81
C ARG A 212 18.70 -15.12 25.56
N LEU A 213 19.69 -14.89 24.70
CA LEU A 213 20.85 -15.76 24.54
C LEU A 213 21.68 -15.68 25.82
N VAL A 214 21.79 -16.79 26.55
CA VAL A 214 22.84 -17.01 27.54
C VAL A 214 23.64 -18.20 27.06
N ILE A 215 24.86 -17.92 26.60
CA ILE A 215 25.89 -18.91 26.29
C ILE A 215 26.58 -19.23 27.62
N GLN A 216 26.55 -20.49 28.03
CA GLN A 216 27.31 -20.99 29.18
C GLN A 216 28.47 -21.85 28.64
N GLN A 217 29.70 -21.40 28.88
CA GLN A 217 30.84 -22.28 29.13
C GLN A 217 31.27 -22.05 30.58
#